data_AF-A0A3F3MR60-F1
#
_entry.id   AF-A0A3F3MR60-F1
#
_cell.length_a   1.000
_cell.length_b   1.000
_cell.length_c   1.000
_cell.angle_alpha   90.00
_cell.angle_beta   90.00
_cell.angle_gamma   90.00
#
_symmetry.space_group_name_H-M   'P 1'
#
loop_
_entity.id
_entity.type
_entity.pdbx_description
1 polymer ?
#
loop_
_entity_poly.entity_id
_entity_poly.type
_entity_poly.pdbx_seq_one_letter_code
_entity_poly.pdbx_strand_id
1 'polypeptide(L)'
;MIPRIIHYCWFGPNKIPEQLVKYMESWRLFCPDYEIKLWNEKSFDINSHPFTLSAYNQKKYAYVSDYVRAYALHNFGGIYLDTDVELKENLDIFLQHEAFTGFEGKGSPFTAVWGSIPNHSLTKRILEYYHERIYTAEESTNTFSVSEILREKFFIDPLNN
;
A
#
# COMPACT_ATOMS: atom_id res chain seq x y z
N MET A 1 12.65 11.84 6.57
CA MET A 1 11.60 11.44 7.53
C MET A 1 10.34 11.16 6.75
N ILE A 2 9.60 10.11 7.10
CA ILE A 2 8.34 9.75 6.45
C ILE A 2 7.31 10.86 6.73
N PRO A 3 6.62 11.40 5.70
CA PRO A 3 5.54 12.37 5.88
C PRO A 3 4.37 11.83 6.71
N ARG A 4 3.70 12.69 7.47
CA ARG A 4 2.47 12.36 8.21
C ARG A 4 1.24 12.32 7.29
N ILE A 5 1.24 11.35 6.40
CA ILE A 5 0.14 11.11 5.44
C ILE A 5 -0.23 9.64 5.52
N ILE A 6 -1.50 9.34 5.74
CA ILE A 6 -2.07 8.00 5.62
C ILE A 6 -2.79 7.91 4.27
N HIS A 7 -2.31 7.03 3.42
CA HIS A 7 -2.91 6.69 2.13
C HIS A 7 -3.76 5.43 2.27
N TYR A 8 -4.89 5.42 1.58
CA TYR A 8 -5.71 4.22 1.42
C TYR A 8 -6.41 4.24 0.06
N CYS A 9 -6.76 3.05 -0.45
CA CYS A 9 -7.47 2.91 -1.72
C CYS A 9 -8.92 2.49 -1.50
N TRP A 10 -9.82 3.02 -2.32
CA TRP A 10 -11.18 2.51 -2.44
C TRP A 10 -11.70 2.73 -3.86
N PHE A 11 -11.47 1.72 -4.71
CA PHE A 11 -11.90 1.70 -6.11
C PHE A 11 -13.18 0.87 -6.28
N GLY A 12 -13.95 1.22 -7.29
CA GLY A 12 -15.21 0.59 -7.66
C GLY A 12 -16.43 1.36 -7.15
N PRO A 13 -17.63 0.95 -7.59
CA PRO A 13 -18.86 1.71 -7.35
C PRO A 13 -19.42 1.53 -5.93
N ASN A 14 -18.87 0.59 -5.16
CA ASN A 14 -19.42 0.22 -3.86
C ASN A 14 -19.06 1.27 -2.81
N LYS A 15 -19.95 1.49 -1.84
CA LYS A 15 -19.63 2.29 -0.67
C LYS A 15 -18.73 1.49 0.28
N ILE A 16 -17.87 2.20 1.02
CA ILE A 16 -17.10 1.61 2.13
C ILE A 16 -18.10 1.03 3.15
N PRO A 17 -18.04 -0.28 3.48
CA PRO A 17 -18.87 -0.87 4.51
C PRO A 17 -18.66 -0.21 5.88
N GLU A 18 -19.71 -0.08 6.69
CA GLU A 18 -19.66 0.54 8.01
C GLU A 18 -18.60 -0.08 8.93
N GLN A 19 -18.37 -1.39 8.83
CA GLN A 19 -17.34 -2.06 9.62
C GLN A 19 -15.93 -1.56 9.30
N LEU A 20 -15.63 -1.29 8.02
CA LEU A 20 -14.33 -0.74 7.62
C LEU A 20 -14.18 0.72 8.07
N VAL A 21 -15.28 1.48 8.03
CA VAL A 21 -15.28 2.86 8.56
C VAL A 21 -14.85 2.88 10.03
N LYS A 22 -15.30 1.93 10.86
CA LYS A 22 -14.86 1.82 12.27
C LYS A 22 -13.36 1.59 12.41
N TYR A 23 -12.77 0.78 11.53
CA TYR A 23 -11.31 0.61 11.53
C TYR A 23 -10.60 1.90 11.12
N MET A 24 -11.10 2.60 10.11
CA MET A 24 -10.55 3.88 9.68
C MET A 24 -10.69 5.01 10.71
N GLU A 25 -11.72 4.95 11.58
CA GLU A 25 -11.87 5.89 12.70
C GLU A 25 -10.69 5.80 13.68
N SER A 26 -10.14 4.60 13.89
CA SER A 26 -8.93 4.42 14.72
C SER A 26 -7.74 5.21 14.17
N TRP A 27 -7.66 5.42 12.85
CA TRP A 27 -6.55 6.16 12.24
C TRP A 27 -6.54 7.61 12.71
N ARG A 28 -7.72 8.25 12.74
CA ARG A 28 -7.85 9.62 13.26
C ARG A 28 -7.69 9.70 14.78
N LEU A 29 -8.06 8.64 15.49
CA LEU A 29 -7.89 8.58 16.94
C LEU A 29 -6.40 8.54 17.32
N PHE A 30 -5.63 7.66 16.68
CA PHE A 30 -4.23 7.44 17.01
C PHE A 30 -3.27 8.37 16.26
N CYS A 31 -3.65 8.86 15.08
CA CYS A 31 -2.85 9.75 14.23
C CYS A 31 -3.64 11.03 13.89
N PRO A 32 -4.04 11.85 14.88
CA PRO A 32 -4.96 12.98 14.68
C PRO A 32 -4.39 14.13 13.84
N ASP A 33 -3.07 14.22 13.74
CA ASP A 33 -2.33 15.23 12.98
C ASP A 33 -1.92 14.77 11.57
N TYR A 34 -2.29 13.55 11.17
CA TYR A 34 -1.97 13.00 9.85
C TYR A 34 -3.01 13.43 8.81
N GLU A 35 -2.55 13.75 7.60
CA GLU A 35 -3.42 13.88 6.44
C GLU A 35 -3.95 12.49 6.05
N ILE A 36 -5.26 12.35 5.86
CA ILE A 36 -5.87 11.11 5.36
C ILE A 36 -6.20 11.28 3.87
N LYS A 37 -5.50 10.55 3.00
CA LYS A 37 -5.60 10.69 1.54
C LYS A 37 -6.22 9.46 0.88
N LEU A 38 -7.39 9.66 0.30
CA LEU A 38 -8.14 8.65 -0.46
C LEU A 38 -7.68 8.57 -1.92
N TRP A 39 -7.38 7.35 -2.37
CA TRP A 39 -7.17 7.01 -3.77
C TRP A 39 -8.39 6.28 -4.36
N ASN A 40 -8.99 6.86 -5.39
CA ASN A 40 -10.14 6.33 -6.13
C ASN A 40 -10.16 6.88 -7.57
N GLU A 41 -11.25 6.66 -8.32
CA GLU A 41 -11.42 7.11 -9.71
C GLU A 41 -11.29 8.64 -9.88
N LYS A 42 -11.50 9.42 -8.81
CA LYS A 42 -11.43 10.88 -8.85
C LYS A 42 -10.02 11.40 -8.57
N SER A 43 -9.20 10.64 -7.86
CA SER A 43 -7.86 11.05 -7.42
C SER A 43 -6.72 10.31 -8.12
N PHE A 44 -7.02 9.23 -8.84
CA PHE A 44 -6.05 8.47 -9.65
C PHE A 44 -6.59 8.23 -11.07
N ASP A 45 -5.78 8.53 -12.08
CA ASP A 45 -6.09 8.19 -13.47
C ASP A 45 -5.83 6.70 -13.71
N ILE A 46 -6.90 5.91 -13.72
CA ILE A 46 -6.84 4.46 -13.96
C ILE A 46 -6.21 4.11 -15.31
N ASN A 47 -6.34 5.00 -16.31
CA ASN A 47 -5.81 4.79 -17.65
C ASN A 47 -4.31 5.08 -17.74
N SER A 48 -3.71 5.66 -16.70
CA SER A 48 -2.30 6.05 -16.70
C SER A 48 -1.33 4.87 -16.72
N HIS A 49 -1.79 3.66 -16.41
CA HIS A 49 -0.94 2.46 -16.39
C HIS A 49 -1.66 1.22 -16.93
N PRO A 50 -1.01 0.36 -17.75
CA PRO A 50 -1.64 -0.84 -18.32
C PRO A 50 -2.20 -1.80 -17.27
N PHE A 51 -1.47 -1.99 -16.17
CA PHE A 51 -1.90 -2.86 -15.06
C PHE A 51 -3.20 -2.37 -14.41
N THR A 52 -3.29 -1.08 -14.07
CA THR A 52 -4.48 -0.52 -13.42
C THR A 52 -5.67 -0.53 -14.37
N LEU A 53 -5.46 -0.20 -15.64
CA LEU A 53 -6.51 -0.25 -16.66
C LEU A 53 -7.07 -1.67 -16.85
N SER A 54 -6.19 -2.65 -17.04
CA SER A 54 -6.59 -4.05 -17.28
C SER A 54 -7.27 -4.68 -16.05
N ALA A 55 -6.77 -4.41 -14.84
CA ALA A 55 -7.40 -4.85 -13.59
C ALA A 55 -8.78 -4.20 -13.40
N TYR A 56 -8.87 -2.89 -13.62
CA TYR A 56 -10.12 -2.15 -13.45
C TYR A 56 -11.21 -2.60 -14.42
N ASN A 57 -10.88 -2.81 -15.70
CA ASN A 57 -11.82 -3.32 -16.71
C ASN A 57 -12.37 -4.71 -16.35
N GLN A 58 -11.60 -5.52 -15.62
CA GLN A 58 -12.01 -6.82 -15.11
C GLN A 58 -12.69 -6.74 -13.72
N LYS A 59 -12.93 -5.52 -13.21
CA LYS A 59 -13.50 -5.23 -11.88
C LYS A 59 -12.66 -5.79 -10.72
N LYS A 60 -11.35 -5.90 -10.92
CA LYS A 60 -10.37 -6.41 -9.95
C LYS A 60 -9.75 -5.26 -9.16
N TYR A 61 -10.60 -4.55 -8.42
CA TYR A 61 -10.24 -3.29 -7.74
C TYR A 61 -9.14 -3.43 -6.66
N ALA A 62 -9.05 -4.59 -6.00
CA ALA A 62 -7.97 -4.88 -5.08
C ALA A 62 -6.60 -4.79 -5.78
N TYR A 63 -6.48 -5.37 -6.98
CA TYR A 63 -5.25 -5.31 -7.78
C TYR A 63 -4.95 -3.92 -8.33
N VAL A 64 -5.97 -3.10 -8.62
CA VAL A 64 -5.74 -1.67 -8.92
C VAL A 64 -5.03 -1.00 -7.74
N SER A 65 -5.46 -1.32 -6.51
CA SER A 65 -4.88 -0.78 -5.28
C SER A 65 -3.44 -1.22 -5.05
N ASP A 66 -3.01 -2.39 -5.55
CA ASP A 66 -1.63 -2.89 -5.42
C ASP A 66 -0.60 -2.01 -6.15
N TYR A 67 -0.96 -1.50 -7.32
CA TYR A 67 -0.13 -0.51 -8.02
C TYR A 67 -0.23 0.86 -7.35
N VAL A 68 -1.45 1.30 -7.04
CA VAL A 68 -1.71 2.67 -6.56
C VAL A 68 -1.10 2.92 -5.18
N ARG A 69 -1.04 1.91 -4.29
CA ARG A 69 -0.35 2.02 -2.99
C ARG A 69 1.14 2.35 -3.15
N ALA A 70 1.82 1.71 -4.10
CA ALA A 70 3.22 1.96 -4.39
C ALA A 70 3.40 3.32 -5.08
N TYR A 71 2.51 3.68 -6.01
CA TYR A 71 2.49 4.99 -6.65
C TYR A 71 2.34 6.13 -5.62
N ALA A 72 1.40 5.98 -4.68
CA ALA A 72 1.16 6.96 -3.63
C ALA A 72 2.42 7.19 -2.78
N LEU A 73 2.99 6.12 -2.23
CA LEU A 73 4.18 6.22 -1.40
C LEU A 73 5.41 6.70 -2.18
N HIS A 74 5.55 6.33 -3.45
CA HIS A 74 6.66 6.83 -4.27
C HIS A 74 6.59 8.35 -4.46
N ASN A 75 5.43 8.89 -4.80
CA ASN A 75 5.29 10.31 -5.15
C ASN A 75 5.14 11.21 -3.92
N PHE A 76 4.49 10.72 -2.86
CA PHE A 76 4.11 11.54 -1.70
C PHE A 76 4.83 11.11 -0.42
N GLY A 77 5.47 9.95 -0.40
CA GLY A 77 5.87 9.30 0.86
C GLY A 77 4.65 8.92 1.69
N GLY A 78 4.84 8.79 3.00
CA GLY A 78 3.76 8.55 3.96
C GLY A 78 3.65 7.10 4.37
N ILE A 79 2.46 6.73 4.84
CA ILE A 79 2.11 5.40 5.30
C ILE A 79 0.88 4.96 4.51
N TYR A 80 0.89 3.72 4.02
CA TYR A 80 -0.26 3.10 3.41
C TYR A 80 -0.91 2.13 4.40
N LEU A 81 -2.24 2.16 4.48
CA LEU A 81 -3.08 1.23 5.24
C LEU A 81 -4.20 0.70 4.33
N ASP A 82 -4.43 -0.61 4.34
CA ASP A 82 -5.68 -1.16 3.80
C ASP A 82 -6.86 -0.78 4.71
N THR A 83 -8.06 -0.63 4.13
CA THR A 83 -9.25 -0.15 4.85
C THR A 83 -9.74 -1.07 5.97
N ASP A 84 -9.26 -2.31 5.99
CA ASP A 84 -9.53 -3.30 7.04
C ASP A 84 -8.48 -3.32 8.16
N VAL A 85 -7.50 -2.40 8.13
CA VAL A 85 -6.51 -2.23 9.19
C VAL A 85 -7.06 -1.34 10.30
N GLU A 86 -7.06 -1.85 11.53
CA GLU A 86 -7.30 -1.08 12.75
C GLU A 86 -5.96 -0.71 13.40
N LEU A 87 -5.75 0.58 13.66
CA LEU A 87 -4.63 1.03 14.48
C LEU A 87 -4.95 0.85 15.96
N LYS A 88 -3.94 0.44 16.72
CA LYS A 88 -4.01 0.29 18.19
C LYS A 88 -3.12 1.29 18.93
N GLU A 89 -2.20 1.93 18.21
CA GLU A 89 -1.23 2.88 18.73
C GLU A 89 -0.86 3.88 17.62
N ASN A 90 -0.20 4.96 18.01
CA ASN A 90 0.33 5.97 17.10
C ASN A 90 1.55 5.43 16.31
N LEU A 91 1.71 5.88 15.06
CA LEU A 91 2.75 5.39 14.12
C LEU A 91 4.04 6.22 14.10
N ASP A 92 4.16 7.26 14.94
CA ASP A 92 5.28 8.20 14.94
C ASP A 92 6.64 7.53 15.14
N ILE A 93 6.67 6.40 15.88
CA ILE A 93 7.89 5.62 16.12
C ILE A 93 8.56 5.18 14.80
N PHE A 94 7.79 5.03 13.72
CA PHE A 94 8.30 4.60 12.43
C PHE A 94 8.77 5.75 11.54
N LEU A 95 8.35 6.99 11.81
CA LEU A 95 8.59 8.12 10.91
C LEU A 95 10.08 8.47 10.74
N GLN A 96 10.88 8.14 11.75
CA GLN A 96 12.33 8.35 11.76
C GLN A 96 13.08 7.50 10.72
N HIS A 97 12.47 6.44 10.20
CA HIS A 97 13.07 5.58 9.18
C HIS A 97 12.87 6.14 7.77
N GLU A 98 13.60 5.59 6.79
CA GLU A 98 13.38 5.91 5.37
C GLU A 98 12.22 5.09 4.78
N ALA A 99 12.03 3.87 5.27
CA ALA A 99 10.89 3.03 4.99
C ALA A 99 10.70 2.01 6.12
N PHE A 100 9.48 1.50 6.23
CA PHE A 100 9.14 0.38 7.11
C PHE A 100 8.04 -0.47 6.50
N THR A 101 7.97 -1.72 6.93
CA THR A 101 6.84 -2.64 6.75
C THR A 101 6.86 -3.61 7.94
N GLY A 102 5.91 -4.53 7.98
CA GLY A 102 5.87 -5.60 8.96
C GLY A 102 5.74 -6.96 8.30
N PHE A 103 5.74 -8.00 9.12
CA PHE A 103 5.47 -9.36 8.67
C PHE A 103 3.97 -9.64 8.80
N GLU A 104 3.31 -10.05 7.71
CA GLU A 104 1.95 -10.61 7.79
C GLU A 104 1.95 -11.97 8.49
N GLY A 105 3.07 -12.69 8.39
CA GLY A 105 3.34 -13.94 9.09
C GLY A 105 4.77 -14.41 8.86
N LYS A 106 5.16 -15.51 9.51
CA LYS A 106 6.47 -16.13 9.27
C LYS A 106 6.59 -16.54 7.81
N GLY A 107 7.62 -16.09 7.12
CA GLY A 107 7.80 -16.29 5.68
C GLY A 107 7.30 -15.14 4.79
N SER A 108 6.54 -14.19 5.34
CA SER A 108 5.90 -13.09 4.59
C SER A 108 6.32 -11.73 5.16
N PRO A 109 7.54 -11.23 4.84
CA PRO A 109 8.08 -9.95 5.32
C PRO A 109 7.41 -8.70 4.72
N PHE A 110 6.13 -8.76 4.40
CA PHE A 110 5.36 -7.62 3.95
C PHE A 110 3.93 -7.70 4.48
N THR A 111 3.30 -6.55 4.72
CA THR A 111 1.91 -6.45 5.15
C THR A 111 1.25 -5.21 4.56
N ALA A 112 -0.07 -5.09 4.74
CA ALA A 112 -0.89 -3.94 4.40
C ALA A 112 -0.60 -2.66 5.21
N VAL A 113 0.40 -2.68 6.10
CA VAL A 113 0.88 -1.54 6.89
C VAL A 113 2.35 -1.28 6.55
N TRP A 114 2.61 -0.28 5.73
CA TRP A 114 3.98 0.05 5.31
C TRP A 114 4.08 1.51 4.93
N GLY A 115 5.29 2.06 5.00
CA GLY A 115 5.52 3.47 4.72
C GLY A 115 6.91 3.73 4.17
N SER A 116 7.06 4.87 3.52
CA SER A 116 8.37 5.32 3.05
C SER A 116 8.43 6.84 2.90
N ILE A 117 9.64 7.35 2.78
CA ILE A 117 9.88 8.68 2.21
C ILE A 117 9.50 8.68 0.71
N PRO A 118 9.22 9.86 0.12
CA PRO A 118 9.09 9.98 -1.32
C PRO A 118 10.36 9.48 -2.03
N ASN A 119 10.20 8.91 -3.23
CA ASN A 119 11.28 8.38 -4.06
C ASN A 119 12.15 7.28 -3.41
N HIS A 120 11.67 6.62 -2.34
CA HIS A 120 12.40 5.54 -1.70
C HIS A 120 12.65 4.36 -2.68
N SER A 121 13.78 3.67 -2.50
CA SER A 121 14.18 2.58 -3.39
C SER A 121 13.20 1.40 -3.40
N LEU A 122 12.51 1.13 -2.28
CA LEU A 122 11.50 0.07 -2.19
C LEU A 122 10.30 0.36 -3.11
N THR A 123 9.71 1.55 -3.02
CA THR A 123 8.55 1.93 -3.85
C THR A 123 8.92 1.97 -5.31
N LYS A 124 10.15 2.44 -5.64
CA LYS A 124 10.68 2.38 -6.99
C LYS A 124 10.74 0.95 -7.54
N ARG A 125 11.29 -0.01 -6.77
CA ARG A 125 11.37 -1.41 -7.19
C ARG A 125 9.99 -2.06 -7.34
N ILE A 126 9.02 -1.71 -6.51
CA ILE A 126 7.64 -2.20 -6.65
C ILE A 126 7.00 -1.63 -7.92
N LEU A 127 7.20 -0.34 -8.22
CA LEU A 127 6.72 0.25 -9.47
C LEU A 127 7.41 -0.36 -10.70
N GLU A 128 8.71 -0.63 -10.63
CA GLU A 128 9.46 -1.36 -11.66
C GLU A 128 8.93 -2.79 -11.86
N TYR A 129 8.52 -3.47 -10.78
CA TYR A 129 7.88 -4.79 -10.88
C TYR A 129 6.61 -4.74 -11.72
N TYR A 130 5.85 -3.63 -11.68
CA TYR A 130 4.64 -3.44 -12.49
C TYR A 130 4.91 -2.89 -13.89
N HIS A 131 6.14 -2.47 -14.21
CA HIS A 131 6.46 -1.80 -15.48
C HIS A 131 5.97 -2.61 -16.69
N GLU A 132 5.12 -1.99 -17.51
CA GLU A 132 4.48 -2.58 -18.71
C GLU A 132 3.62 -3.83 -18.48
N ARG A 133 3.41 -4.25 -17.23
CA ARG A 133 2.56 -5.42 -16.92
C ARG A 133 1.08 -5.10 -17.10
N ILE A 134 0.34 -6.13 -17.46
CA ILE A 134 -1.12 -6.16 -17.45
C ILE A 134 -1.58 -7.17 -16.40
N TYR A 135 -2.75 -6.93 -15.80
CA TYR A 135 -3.34 -7.86 -14.86
C TYR A 135 -3.77 -9.17 -15.56
N THR A 136 -3.45 -10.29 -14.93
CA THR A 136 -3.85 -11.64 -15.34
C THR A 136 -4.50 -12.37 -14.17
N ALA A 137 -5.26 -13.43 -14.44
CA ALA A 137 -5.88 -14.24 -13.38
C ALA A 137 -4.86 -15.06 -12.56
N GLU A 138 -3.62 -15.16 -13.05
CA GLU A 138 -2.51 -15.89 -12.44
C GLU A 138 -1.61 -14.97 -11.59
N GLU A 139 -2.00 -13.70 -11.40
CA GLU A 139 -1.27 -12.77 -10.56
C GLU A 139 -1.13 -13.30 -9.12
N SER A 140 0.09 -13.26 -8.62
CA SER A 140 0.36 -13.49 -7.20
C SER A 140 -0.18 -12.34 -6.37
N THR A 141 -0.44 -12.59 -5.08
CA THR A 141 -0.79 -11.51 -4.15
C THR A 141 0.34 -10.48 -4.05
N ASN A 142 0.00 -9.21 -3.81
CA ASN A 142 0.98 -8.16 -3.56
C ASN A 142 1.88 -8.50 -2.36
N THR A 143 1.33 -9.13 -1.31
CA THR A 143 2.11 -9.61 -0.17
C THR A 143 3.22 -10.56 -0.59
N PHE A 144 2.93 -11.50 -1.49
CA PHE A 144 3.95 -12.41 -2.01
C PHE A 144 4.98 -11.67 -2.88
N SER A 145 4.55 -10.93 -3.89
CA SER A 145 5.49 -10.30 -4.84
C SER A 145 6.40 -9.27 -4.17
N VAL A 146 5.88 -8.50 -3.22
CA VAL A 146 6.69 -7.53 -2.46
C VAL A 146 7.60 -8.22 -1.45
N SER A 147 7.18 -9.34 -0.85
CA SER A 147 8.05 -10.16 -0.01
C SER A 147 9.27 -10.66 -0.76
N GLU A 148 9.09 -11.12 -2.01
CA GLU A 148 10.21 -11.55 -2.87
C GLU A 148 11.16 -10.38 -3.18
N ILE A 149 10.62 -9.19 -3.45
CA ILE A 149 11.44 -7.97 -3.64
C ILE A 149 12.26 -7.66 -2.38
N LEU A 150 11.65 -7.73 -1.19
CA LEU A 150 12.33 -7.47 0.08
C LEU A 150 13.44 -8.50 0.33
N ARG A 151 13.19 -9.78 0.05
CA ARG A 151 14.19 -10.84 0.18
C ARG A 151 15.36 -10.64 -0.79
N GLU A 152 15.08 -10.44 -2.06
CA GLU A 152 16.11 -10.42 -3.10
C GLU A 152 16.88 -9.12 -3.19
N LYS A 153 16.23 -7.99 -2.89
CA LYS A 153 16.79 -6.66 -3.14
C LYS A 153 17.20 -5.92 -1.88
N PHE A 154 16.65 -6.31 -0.74
CA PHE A 154 16.95 -5.72 0.58
C PHE A 154 17.47 -6.75 1.58
N PHE A 155 17.60 -8.02 1.18
CA PHE A 155 18.18 -9.10 1.99
C PHE A 155 17.47 -9.31 3.34
N ILE A 156 16.16 -9.04 3.39
CA ILE A 156 15.34 -9.33 4.57
C ILE A 156 15.22 -10.85 4.72
N ASP A 157 15.56 -11.37 5.90
CA ASP A 157 15.36 -12.78 6.24
C ASP A 157 13.87 -13.03 6.56
N PRO A 158 13.15 -13.79 5.71
CA PRO A 158 11.72 -14.01 5.89
C PRO A 158 11.39 -14.90 7.11
N LEU A 159 12.37 -15.58 7.70
CA LEU A 159 12.18 -16.50 8.84
C LEU A 159 12.49 -15.88 10.20
N ASN A 160 13.00 -14.66 10.21
CA ASN A 160 13.44 -13.94 11.41
C ASN A 160 12.52 -12.74 11.69
N ASN A 161 11.32 -13.02 12.20
CA ASN A 161 10.28 -12.05 12.53
C ASN A 161 10.20 -11.73 14.04
#